data_AF-A0A820P9Q9-F1
#
_entry.id   AF-A0A820P9Q9-F1
#
_cell.length_a   1.000
_cell.length_b   1.000
_cell.length_c   1.000
_cell.angle_alpha   90.00
_cell.angle_beta   90.00
_cell.angle_gamma   90.00
#
_symmetry.space_group_name_H-M   'P 1'
#
loop_
_entity.id
_entity.type
_entity.pdbx_description
1 polymer ?
#
loop_
_entity_poly.entity_id
_entity_poly.type
_entity_poly.pdbx_seq_one_letter_code
_entity_poly.pdbx_strand_id
1 'polypeptide(L)'
;FQNRYPHSRKTYFYKKTRVEKYAPYFMKDGIVLKISEFADYDFKELIYVTQKYEHRHDKLEERGHDIRTNTVCETYLPGRPDQLKEHTYGFGPEFERTMIYYDKARLDGLAKRHETMLELTDYFVNRDDF
;
A
#
# COMPACT_ATOMS: atom_id res chain seq x y z
N PHE A 1 -28.37 11.59 -11.90
CA PHE A 1 -27.09 11.70 -11.17
C PHE A 1 -27.38 11.79 -9.68
N GLN A 2 -27.20 10.69 -8.95
CA GLN A 2 -27.56 10.62 -7.53
C GLN A 2 -26.41 11.18 -6.68
N ASN A 3 -26.70 12.23 -5.93
CA ASN A 3 -25.75 13.07 -5.20
C ASN A 3 -25.19 12.34 -3.96
N ARG A 4 -24.34 11.32 -4.15
CA ARG A 4 -23.82 10.47 -3.05
C ARG A 4 -22.79 11.16 -2.14
N TYR A 5 -22.22 12.29 -2.57
CA TYR A 5 -21.13 12.99 -1.87
C TYR A 5 -21.35 14.52 -1.86
N PRO A 6 -22.23 15.05 -0.99
CA PRO A 6 -22.27 16.49 -0.77
C PRO A 6 -20.88 16.95 -0.29
N HIS A 7 -20.24 17.87 -1.01
CA HIS A 7 -18.86 18.38 -0.78
C HIS A 7 -17.71 17.42 -1.12
N SER A 8 -17.94 16.39 -1.95
CA SER A 8 -16.89 15.50 -2.51
C SER A 8 -16.12 14.66 -1.49
N ARG A 9 -16.48 14.70 -0.21
CA ARG A 9 -15.92 13.87 0.88
C ARG A 9 -16.99 13.52 1.89
N LYS A 10 -16.95 12.28 2.40
CA LYS A 10 -17.80 11.82 3.51
C LYS A 10 -16.96 11.13 4.58
N THR A 11 -17.16 11.52 5.84
CA THR A 11 -16.43 10.96 6.98
C THR A 11 -17.36 10.19 7.90
N TYR A 12 -16.92 9.03 8.37
CA TYR A 12 -17.60 8.18 9.33
C TYR A 12 -16.66 7.90 10.50
N PHE A 13 -17.22 7.87 11.70
CA PHE A 13 -16.51 7.47 12.91
C PHE A 13 -17.10 6.16 13.40
N TYR A 14 -16.22 5.19 13.62
CA TYR A 14 -16.48 3.94 14.33
C TYR A 14 -15.56 3.91 15.55
N LYS A 15 -15.82 2.99 16.50
CA LYS A 15 -15.10 2.81 17.78
C LYS A 15 -13.78 3.59 17.89
N LYS A 16 -12.70 3.07 17.30
CA LYS A 16 -11.37 3.71 17.26
C LYS A 16 -10.89 3.93 15.83
N THR A 17 -11.82 4.19 14.91
CA THR A 17 -11.53 4.24 13.48
C THR A 17 -12.26 5.40 12.83
N ARG A 18 -11.52 6.21 12.07
CA ARG A 18 -12.07 7.25 11.19
C ARG A 18 -11.98 6.79 9.75
N VAL A 19 -13.10 6.79 9.03
CA VAL A 19 -13.20 6.39 7.63
C VAL A 19 -13.60 7.60 6.79
N GLU A 20 -12.73 8.00 5.87
CA GLU A 20 -12.95 9.09 4.92
C GLU A 20 -13.10 8.51 3.52
N LYS A 21 -14.25 8.75 2.88
CA LYS A 21 -14.52 8.41 1.48
C LYS A 21 -14.48 9.67 0.63
N TYR A 22 -13.78 9.63 -0.48
CA TYR A 22 -13.66 10.74 -1.41
C TYR A 22 -14.44 10.42 -2.69
N ALA A 23 -15.00 11.45 -3.34
CA ALA A 23 -15.58 11.30 -4.65
C ALA A 23 -14.46 10.96 -5.68
N PRO A 24 -14.76 10.15 -6.71
CA PRO A 24 -13.80 9.89 -7.78
C PRO A 24 -13.24 11.20 -8.35
N TYR A 25 -11.94 11.25 -8.59
CA TYR A 25 -11.20 12.41 -9.13
C TYR A 25 -11.19 13.68 -8.25
N PHE A 26 -11.74 13.63 -7.03
CA PHE A 26 -11.64 14.77 -6.12
C PHE A 26 -10.21 14.95 -5.59
N MET A 27 -9.55 13.85 -5.25
CA MET A 27 -8.15 13.85 -4.84
C MET A 27 -7.28 13.69 -6.09
N LYS A 28 -6.36 14.64 -6.33
CA LYS A 28 -5.42 14.59 -7.46
C LYS A 28 -4.59 13.31 -7.48
N ASP A 29 -4.33 12.74 -6.31
CA ASP A 29 -3.47 11.57 -6.14
C ASP A 29 -4.22 10.24 -6.33
N GLY A 30 -5.53 10.27 -6.65
CA GLY A 30 -6.34 9.07 -6.89
C GLY A 30 -6.88 8.38 -5.63
N ILE A 31 -6.72 8.98 -4.44
CA ILE A 31 -7.25 8.42 -3.19
C ILE A 31 -8.78 8.43 -3.21
N VAL A 32 -9.40 7.26 -2.97
CA VAL A 32 -10.86 7.09 -2.88
C VAL A 32 -11.32 6.74 -1.45
N LEU A 33 -10.43 6.17 -0.64
CA LEU A 33 -10.70 5.77 0.74
C LEU A 33 -9.47 6.01 1.61
N LYS A 34 -9.68 6.57 2.79
CA LYS A 34 -8.68 6.60 3.88
C LYS A 34 -9.32 6.08 5.16
N ILE A 35 -8.68 5.11 5.78
CA ILE A 35 -9.05 4.56 7.09
C ILE A 35 -7.91 4.90 8.04
N SER A 36 -8.24 5.53 9.16
CA SER A 36 -7.30 5.86 10.23
C SER A 36 -7.72 5.15 11.49
N GLU A 37 -6.83 4.34 12.05
CA GLU A 37 -7.06 3.57 13.27
C GLU A 37 -6.28 4.22 14.42
N PHE A 38 -6.91 4.25 15.59
CA PHE A 38 -6.41 4.95 16.77
C PHE A 38 -6.31 3.99 17.96
N ALA A 39 -5.39 4.26 18.90
CA ALA A 39 -5.26 3.48 20.12
C ALA A 39 -6.38 3.80 21.13
N ASP A 40 -6.94 5.00 21.06
CA ASP A 40 -7.93 5.54 21.99
C ASP A 40 -9.26 5.92 21.30
N TYR A 41 -10.29 6.15 22.11
CA TYR A 41 -11.62 6.57 21.64
C TYR A 41 -11.73 8.09 21.41
N ASP A 42 -10.75 8.87 21.87
CA ASP A 42 -10.68 10.31 21.62
C ASP A 42 -10.01 10.64 20.27
N PHE A 43 -9.56 9.61 19.54
CA PHE A 43 -8.85 9.70 18.26
C PHE A 43 -7.56 10.53 18.34
N LYS A 44 -6.78 10.39 19.43
CA LYS A 44 -5.55 11.16 19.66
C LYS A 44 -4.29 10.45 19.18
N GLU A 45 -4.16 9.15 19.44
CA GLU A 45 -3.00 8.35 19.09
C GLU A 45 -3.29 7.51 17.83
N LEU A 46 -2.82 7.99 16.68
CA LEU A 46 -2.93 7.28 15.41
C LEU A 46 -1.95 6.09 15.38
N ILE A 47 -2.44 4.89 15.09
CA ILE A 47 -1.63 3.66 15.06
C ILE A 47 -1.45 3.10 13.66
N TYR A 48 -2.46 3.24 12.79
CA TYR A 48 -2.40 2.68 11.44
C TYR A 48 -3.22 3.53 10.47
N VAL A 49 -2.74 3.64 9.24
CA VAL A 49 -3.48 4.28 8.14
C VAL A 49 -3.54 3.34 6.95
N THR A 50 -4.74 3.07 6.46
CA THR A 50 -4.95 2.42 5.16
C THR A 50 -5.48 3.45 4.16
N GLN A 51 -4.91 3.48 2.96
CA GLN A 51 -5.38 4.30 1.85
C GLN A 51 -5.64 3.40 0.65
N LYS A 52 -6.81 3.54 0.00
CA LYS A 52 -7.08 2.90 -1.29
C LYS A 52 -7.11 3.94 -2.40
N TYR A 53 -6.63 3.52 -3.56
CA TYR A 53 -6.42 4.36 -4.72
C TYR A 53 -7.11 3.76 -5.94
N GLU A 54 -7.59 4.64 -6.82
CA GLU A 54 -8.14 4.27 -8.11
C GLU A 54 -7.50 5.12 -9.21
N HIS A 55 -7.43 4.55 -10.43
CA HIS A 55 -6.96 5.24 -11.64
C HIS A 55 -5.54 5.81 -11.58
N ARG A 56 -4.67 5.26 -10.72
CA ARG A 56 -3.27 5.66 -10.69
C ARG A 56 -2.46 5.03 -11.83
N HIS A 57 -1.61 5.83 -12.45
CA HIS A 57 -0.71 5.39 -13.54
C HIS A 57 0.31 4.35 -13.08
N ASP A 58 0.81 4.49 -11.84
CA ASP A 58 1.76 3.56 -11.23
C ASP A 58 1.09 2.29 -10.68
N LYS A 59 -0.23 2.11 -10.89
CA LYS A 59 -0.98 0.93 -10.45
C LYS A 59 -1.04 0.72 -8.93
N LEU A 60 -0.67 1.72 -8.11
CA LEU A 60 -0.85 1.63 -6.66
C LEU A 60 -2.34 1.47 -6.34
N GLU A 61 -2.69 0.42 -5.61
CA GLU A 61 -4.07 0.08 -5.24
C GLU A 61 -4.32 0.39 -3.77
N GLU A 62 -3.42 -0.04 -2.89
CA GLU A 62 -3.54 0.15 -1.46
C GLU A 62 -2.19 0.51 -0.84
N ARG A 63 -2.23 1.36 0.17
CA ARG A 63 -1.09 1.69 1.02
C ARG A 63 -1.50 1.59 2.48
N GLY A 64 -0.85 0.71 3.22
CA GLY A 64 -0.88 0.63 4.67
C GLY A 64 0.34 1.32 5.27
N HIS A 65 0.16 2.06 6.36
CA HIS A 65 1.24 2.65 7.14
C HIS A 65 1.00 2.39 8.63
N ASP A 66 1.84 1.55 9.21
CA ASP A 66 1.90 1.35 10.65
C ASP A 66 2.77 2.46 11.26
N ILE A 67 2.15 3.32 12.07
CA ILE A 67 2.81 4.47 12.67
C ILE A 67 3.76 4.03 13.79
N ARG A 68 3.47 2.91 14.46
CA ARG A 68 4.24 2.43 15.62
C ARG A 68 5.54 1.79 15.19
N THR A 69 5.50 0.99 14.13
CA THR A 69 6.70 0.37 13.54
C THR A 69 7.32 1.21 12.43
N ASN A 70 6.67 2.32 12.06
CA ASN A 70 7.01 3.19 10.93
C ASN A 70 7.23 2.40 9.63
N THR A 71 6.40 1.38 9.40
CA THR A 71 6.49 0.47 8.26
C THR A 71 5.34 0.74 7.30
N VAL A 72 5.66 0.82 6.02
CA VAL A 72 4.72 1.00 4.92
C VAL A 72 4.63 -0.30 4.13
N CYS A 73 3.41 -0.70 3.78
CA CYS A 73 3.13 -1.78 2.85
C CYS A 73 2.29 -1.22 1.71
N GLU A 74 2.75 -1.37 0.47
CA GLU A 74 2.07 -0.92 -0.73
C GLU A 74 1.74 -2.11 -1.61
N THR A 75 0.49 -2.20 -2.09
CA THR A 75 0.07 -3.21 -3.06
C THR A 75 -0.26 -2.56 -4.40
N TYR A 76 0.08 -3.28 -5.47
CA TYR A 76 0.00 -2.80 -6.83
C TYR A 76 -0.79 -3.76 -7.71
N LEU A 77 -1.62 -3.20 -8.60
CA LEU A 77 -2.30 -3.96 -9.64
C LEU A 77 -1.30 -4.50 -10.68
N PRO A 78 -1.62 -5.60 -11.37
CA PRO A 78 -0.82 -6.10 -12.49
C PRO A 78 -0.61 -5.07 -13.61
N GLY A 79 0.47 -5.25 -14.37
CA GLY A 79 0.78 -4.44 -15.55
C GLY A 79 1.73 -3.27 -15.31
N ARG A 80 2.40 -3.22 -14.16
CA ARG A 80 3.56 -2.36 -13.96
C ARG A 80 4.76 -2.88 -14.78
N PRO A 81 5.63 -2.01 -15.31
CA PRO A 81 6.83 -2.46 -16.03
C PRO A 81 7.77 -3.35 -15.19
N ASP A 82 7.85 -3.11 -13.88
CA ASP A 82 8.67 -3.89 -12.94
C ASP A 82 7.95 -5.13 -12.40
N GLN A 83 6.67 -5.31 -12.72
CA GLN A 83 5.80 -6.38 -12.22
C GLN A 83 5.76 -6.48 -10.69
N LEU A 84 6.03 -5.37 -9.98
CA LEU A 84 5.95 -5.33 -8.54
C LEU A 84 4.49 -5.50 -8.10
N LYS A 85 4.26 -6.41 -7.17
CA LYS A 85 2.94 -6.72 -6.59
C LYS A 85 2.79 -6.10 -5.22
N GLU A 86 3.81 -6.26 -4.37
CA GLU A 86 3.81 -5.75 -3.01
C GLU A 86 5.18 -5.21 -2.66
N HIS A 87 5.20 -4.12 -1.89
CA HIS A 87 6.41 -3.50 -1.41
C HIS A 87 6.24 -3.09 0.05
N THR A 88 6.96 -3.76 0.93
CA THR A 88 7.00 -3.46 2.35
C THR A 88 8.37 -2.88 2.71
N TYR A 89 8.38 -1.71 3.35
CA TYR A 89 9.60 -0.99 3.73
C TYR A 89 9.35 -0.12 4.96
N GLY A 90 10.38 0.10 5.78
CA GLY A 90 10.34 1.11 6.85
C GLY A 90 11.27 2.29 6.57
N PHE A 91 11.35 3.21 7.52
CA PHE A 91 12.18 4.41 7.38
C PHE A 91 13.32 4.44 8.41
N GLY A 92 14.55 4.36 7.94
CA GLY A 92 15.75 4.42 8.77
C GLY A 92 16.84 3.46 8.29
N PRO A 93 18.04 3.52 8.88
CA PRO A 93 19.19 2.77 8.41
C PRO A 93 19.10 1.25 8.61
N GLU A 94 18.29 0.79 9.57
CA GLU A 94 18.18 -0.64 9.93
C GLU A 94 16.98 -1.33 9.29
N PHE A 95 16.21 -0.62 8.44
CA PHE A 95 14.99 -1.19 7.92
C PHE A 95 15.23 -2.12 6.75
N GLU A 96 14.53 -3.24 6.79
CA GLU A 96 14.45 -4.19 5.71
C GLU A 96 13.38 -3.78 4.70
N ARG A 97 13.61 -4.19 3.46
CA ARG A 97 12.70 -3.99 2.35
C ARG A 97 12.36 -5.35 1.76
N THR A 98 11.07 -5.62 1.64
CA THR A 98 10.56 -6.80 0.95
C THR A 98 9.79 -6.36 -0.28
N MET A 99 10.16 -6.90 -1.44
CA MET A 99 9.47 -6.74 -2.70
C MET A 99 8.97 -8.09 -3.18
N ILE A 100 7.67 -8.19 -3.45
CA ILE A 100 7.03 -9.38 -4.01
C ILE A 100 6.59 -9.03 -5.42
N TYR A 101 6.86 -9.91 -6.38
CA TYR A 101 6.57 -9.69 -7.79
C TYR A 101 5.46 -10.62 -8.28
N TYR A 102 4.81 -10.23 -9.38
CA TYR A 102 4.04 -11.15 -10.19
C TYR A 102 5.00 -12.05 -10.99
N ASP A 103 5.50 -13.12 -10.36
CA ASP A 103 6.50 -14.04 -10.89
C ASP A 103 6.17 -14.56 -12.30
N LYS A 104 4.91 -14.94 -12.54
CA LYS A 104 4.44 -15.43 -13.85
C LYS A 104 4.52 -14.39 -14.98
N ALA A 105 4.58 -13.11 -14.63
CA ALA A 105 4.69 -12.02 -15.60
C ALA A 105 6.14 -11.61 -15.85
N ARG A 106 7.11 -12.22 -15.16
CA ARG A 106 8.53 -11.98 -15.32
C ARG A 106 9.20 -13.17 -15.99
N LEU A 107 10.03 -12.89 -17.01
CA LEU A 107 10.77 -13.91 -17.73
C LEU A 107 11.93 -14.50 -16.91
N ASP A 108 12.43 -13.76 -15.92
CA ASP A 108 13.54 -14.17 -15.06
C ASP A 108 13.11 -15.06 -13.88
N GLY A 109 11.80 -15.24 -13.68
CA GLY A 109 11.26 -16.03 -12.58
C GLY A 109 11.44 -15.39 -11.19
N LEU A 110 11.87 -14.12 -11.09
CA LEU A 110 12.05 -13.46 -9.79
C LEU A 110 10.68 -13.30 -9.09
N ALA A 111 10.52 -13.93 -7.94
CA ALA A 111 9.27 -13.92 -7.18
C ALA A 111 9.33 -12.98 -5.97
N LYS A 112 10.49 -12.90 -5.31
CA LYS A 112 10.68 -12.07 -4.12
C LYS A 112 12.11 -11.55 -4.08
N ARG A 113 12.27 -10.30 -3.63
CA ARG A 113 13.53 -9.72 -3.21
C ARG A 113 13.40 -9.27 -1.76
N HIS A 114 14.36 -9.66 -0.94
CA HIS A 114 14.50 -9.19 0.43
C HIS A 114 15.83 -8.47 0.53
N GLU A 115 15.80 -7.23 1.00
CA GLU A 115 16.95 -6.35 1.08
C GLU A 115 17.06 -5.86 2.52
N THR A 116 18.23 -6.05 3.11
CA THR A 116 18.62 -5.47 4.40
C THR A 116 19.71 -4.42 4.14
N MET A 117 20.25 -3.82 5.20
CA MET A 117 21.38 -2.89 5.07
C MET A 117 22.64 -3.55 4.43
N LEU A 118 22.81 -4.86 4.62
CA LEU A 118 24.06 -5.57 4.30
C LEU A 118 23.93 -6.54 3.13
N GLU A 119 22.72 -7.04 2.88
CA GLU A 119 22.50 -8.11 1.92
C GLU A 119 21.24 -7.88 1.11
N LEU A 120 21.25 -8.46 -0.09
CA LEU A 120 20.12 -8.55 -0.99
C LEU A 120 19.97 -10.02 -1.38
N THR A 121 18.82 -10.59 -1.05
CA THR A 121 18.48 -11.99 -1.34
C THR A 121 17.32 -12.05 -2.32
N ASP A 122 17.55 -12.69 -3.46
CA ASP A 122 16.55 -12.94 -4.49
C ASP A 122 16.06 -14.38 -4.45
N TYR A 123 14.73 -14.54 -4.54
CA TYR A 123 14.06 -15.83 -4.59
C TYR A 123 13.40 -15.99 -5.96
N PHE A 124 13.75 -17.06 -6.67
CA PHE A 124 13.27 -17.36 -8.01
C PHE A 124 12.36 -18.59 -8.00
N VAL A 125 11.42 -18.65 -8.95
CA VAL A 125 10.49 -19.77 -9.14
C VAL A 125 10.47 -20.14 -10.63
N ASN A 126 10.34 -21.44 -10.94
CA ASN A 126 10.28 -21.98 -12.32
C ASN A 126 11.52 -21.64 -13.17
N ARG A 127 12.70 -21.73 -12.57
CA ARG A 127 13.97 -21.64 -13.27
C ARG A 127 14.47 -23.03 -13.61
N ASP A 128 14.68 -23.28 -14.91
CA ASP A 128 15.11 -24.58 -15.44
C ASP A 128 16.62 -24.86 -15.24
N ASP A 129 17.39 -23.91 -14.68
CA ASP A 129 18.83 -24.03 -14.49
C ASP A 129 19.26 -24.63 -13.13
N PHE A 130 18.45 -25.54 -12.56
CA PHE A 130 18.77 -26.37 -11.39
C PHE A 130 18.65 -27.86 -11.67
#